data_AF-A0A965A0D1-F1
#
_entry.id   AF-A0A965A0D1-F1
#
_cell.length_a   1.000
_cell.length_b   1.000
_cell.length_c   1.000
_cell.angle_alpha   90.00
_cell.angle_beta   90.00
_cell.angle_gamma   90.00
#
_symmetry.space_group_name_H-M   'P 1'
#
loop_
_entity.id
_entity.type
_entity.pdbx_description
1 polymer ?
#
loop_
_entity_poly.entity_id
_entity_poly.type
_entity_poly.pdbx_seq_one_letter_code
_entity_poly.pdbx_strand_id
1 'polypeptide(L)'
;MSPLIALAGRYGAPSRVSRDAVAFAGRRYLDAILRAGGEPVVISPQPLTTQDAQAMMRRFNGLVLMGGADVNPALYGQTAGPHIYGVQPEQDTFETALLNAALELDLPVLAVCRGMQLANVVLGGSLVQHLGELANASDLLAHAPKQFPVGEEFALHQVNIEAGSKMATALGATQINGASFHHQGILKLADDLVAVG
;
A
#
# COMPACT_ATOMS: atom_id res chain seq x y z
N MET A 1 -9.74 -2.16 25.84
CA MET A 1 -8.35 -2.46 25.40
C MET A 1 -8.14 -1.76 24.07
N SER A 2 -6.94 -1.25 23.81
CA SER A 2 -6.62 -0.64 22.50
C SER A 2 -6.68 -1.71 21.39
N PRO A 3 -7.17 -1.37 20.18
CA PRO A 3 -7.22 -2.34 19.08
C PRO A 3 -5.80 -2.70 18.62
N LEU A 4 -5.54 -4.00 18.46
CA LEU A 4 -4.27 -4.52 17.99
C LEU A 4 -4.24 -4.49 16.45
N ILE A 5 -3.30 -3.77 15.86
CA ILE A 5 -3.26 -3.53 14.41
C ILE A 5 -2.06 -4.25 13.81
N ALA A 6 -2.32 -5.19 12.90
CA ALA A 6 -1.26 -5.82 12.12
C ALA A 6 -0.74 -4.80 11.09
N LEU A 7 0.56 -4.53 11.11
CA LEU A 7 1.25 -3.76 10.09
C LEU A 7 2.17 -4.71 9.32
N ALA A 8 1.88 -4.93 8.05
CA ALA A 8 2.73 -5.77 7.21
C ALA A 8 4.13 -5.12 7.09
N GLY A 9 5.13 -5.79 7.64
CA GLY A 9 6.51 -5.36 7.58
C GLY A 9 7.11 -5.51 6.19
N ARG A 10 8.34 -5.03 6.00
CA ARG A 10 9.12 -5.15 4.77
C ARG A 10 10.55 -5.58 5.06
N TYR A 11 11.22 -6.15 4.06
CA TYR A 11 12.67 -6.36 4.10
C TYR A 11 13.43 -5.09 3.73
N GLY A 12 14.48 -4.80 4.50
CA GLY A 12 15.49 -3.81 4.22
C GLY A 12 16.84 -4.47 4.08
N ALA A 13 17.64 -3.99 3.13
CA ALA A 13 19.01 -4.46 2.96
C ALA A 13 19.85 -4.18 4.22
N PRO A 14 20.93 -4.96 4.45
CA PRO A 14 21.92 -4.64 5.47
C PRO A 14 22.39 -3.18 5.39
N SER A 15 22.68 -2.59 6.54
CA SER A 15 23.09 -1.19 6.64
C SER A 15 24.14 -1.00 7.73
N ARG A 16 24.60 0.24 7.95
CA ARG A 16 25.51 0.54 9.08
C ARG A 16 24.89 0.26 10.44
N VAL A 17 23.56 0.17 10.52
CA VAL A 17 22.81 -0.11 11.75
C VAL A 17 22.65 -1.61 11.99
N SER A 18 22.70 -2.44 10.94
CA SER A 18 22.57 -3.90 11.04
C SER A 18 23.38 -4.60 9.95
N ARG A 19 24.27 -5.52 10.35
CA ARG A 19 25.04 -6.35 9.41
C ARG A 19 24.15 -7.34 8.63
N ASP A 20 23.00 -7.68 9.19
CA ASP A 20 22.01 -8.55 8.56
C ASP A 20 20.88 -7.72 7.94
N ALA A 21 20.14 -8.35 7.01
CA ALA A 21 18.89 -7.79 6.50
C ALA A 21 17.90 -7.58 7.65
N VAL A 22 17.07 -6.55 7.55
CA VAL A 22 16.13 -6.16 8.61
C VAL A 22 14.70 -6.35 8.14
N ALA A 23 13.83 -6.84 9.02
CA ALA A 23 12.38 -6.69 8.88
C ALA A 23 11.96 -5.41 9.61
N PHE A 24 11.25 -4.51 8.92
CA PHE A 24 10.90 -3.21 9.48
C PHE A 24 9.53 -2.72 9.02
N ALA A 25 9.05 -1.67 9.67
CA ALA A 25 7.96 -0.84 9.15
C ALA A 25 8.33 0.64 9.29
N GLY A 26 7.78 1.47 8.41
CA GLY A 26 8.06 2.91 8.43
C GLY A 26 7.55 3.55 9.72
N ARG A 27 8.40 4.34 10.40
CA ARG A 27 8.06 4.97 11.69
C ARG A 27 6.78 5.82 11.64
N ARG A 28 6.53 6.50 10.51
CA ARG A 28 5.29 7.28 10.29
C ARG A 28 4.02 6.43 10.38
N TYR A 29 4.06 5.17 9.93
CA TYR A 29 2.91 4.26 10.05
C TYR A 29 2.68 3.84 11.51
N LEU A 30 3.75 3.49 12.21
CA LEU A 30 3.70 3.12 13.63
C LEU A 30 3.13 4.28 14.48
N ASP A 31 3.68 5.48 14.31
CA ASP A 31 3.24 6.67 15.04
C ASP A 31 1.80 7.06 14.68
N ALA A 32 1.36 6.85 13.42
CA ALA A 32 -0.01 7.12 13.01
C ALA A 32 -1.01 6.16 13.68
N ILE A 33 -0.68 4.88 13.79
CA ILE A 33 -1.52 3.88 14.48
C ILE A 33 -1.61 4.21 15.97
N LEU A 34 -0.48 4.53 16.61
CA LEU A 34 -0.45 4.94 18.02
C LEU A 34 -1.29 6.19 18.27
N ARG A 35 -1.15 7.21 17.41
CA ARG A 35 -1.94 8.45 17.50
C ARG A 35 -3.45 8.21 17.33
N ALA A 36 -3.84 7.21 16.55
CA ALA A 36 -5.24 6.80 16.39
C ALA A 36 -5.77 5.95 17.57
N GLY A 37 -4.94 5.67 18.58
CA GLY A 37 -5.30 4.87 19.76
C GLY A 37 -5.15 3.36 19.58
N GLY A 38 -4.56 2.90 18.47
CA GLY A 38 -4.26 1.48 18.23
C GLY A 38 -2.86 1.07 18.71
N GLU A 39 -2.66 -0.22 18.87
CA GLU A 39 -1.36 -0.83 19.17
C GLU A 39 -0.78 -1.48 17.90
N PRO A 40 0.31 -0.94 17.31
CA PRO A 40 0.87 -1.50 16.09
C PRO A 40 1.74 -2.73 16.38
N VAL A 41 1.54 -3.80 15.62
CA VAL A 41 2.42 -4.97 15.61
C VAL A 41 2.97 -5.15 14.21
N VAL A 42 4.29 -5.04 14.08
CA VAL A 42 4.98 -5.30 12.81
C VAL A 42 5.04 -6.81 12.59
N ILE A 43 4.39 -7.28 11.54
CA ILE A 43 4.47 -8.67 11.11
C ILE A 43 5.66 -8.80 10.18
N SER A 44 6.67 -9.57 10.60
CA SER A 44 7.82 -9.85 9.76
C SER A 44 7.37 -10.56 8.49
N PRO A 45 7.85 -10.14 7.30
CA PRO A 45 7.60 -10.91 6.09
C PRO A 45 8.13 -12.33 6.25
N GLN A 46 7.32 -13.28 5.82
CA GLN A 46 7.58 -14.71 5.88
C GLN A 46 6.61 -15.46 4.95
N PRO A 47 6.95 -16.67 4.50
CA PRO A 47 6.00 -17.54 3.82
C PRO A 47 4.81 -17.84 4.74
N LEU A 48 3.59 -17.72 4.21
CA LEU A 48 2.36 -18.03 4.93
C LEU A 48 1.46 -18.89 4.05
N THR A 49 0.97 -20.00 4.61
CA THR A 49 -0.18 -20.69 4.04
C THR A 49 -1.45 -19.88 4.33
N THR A 50 -2.53 -20.14 3.59
CA THR A 50 -3.84 -19.52 3.87
C THR A 50 -4.29 -19.75 5.31
N GLN A 51 -4.11 -20.96 5.83
CA GLN A 51 -4.50 -21.31 7.19
C GLN A 51 -3.66 -20.56 8.25
N ASP A 52 -2.35 -20.44 8.03
CA ASP A 52 -1.46 -19.71 8.93
C ASP A 52 -1.77 -18.21 8.94
N ALA A 53 -2.02 -17.64 7.76
CA ALA A 53 -2.40 -16.23 7.62
C ALA A 53 -3.72 -15.94 8.35
N GLN A 54 -4.75 -16.78 8.18
CA GLN A 54 -6.02 -16.66 8.91
C GLN A 54 -5.82 -16.79 10.43
N ALA A 55 -5.10 -17.81 10.88
CA ALA A 55 -4.84 -18.04 12.30
C ALA A 55 -4.10 -16.85 12.93
N MET A 56 -3.14 -16.27 12.20
CA MET A 56 -2.44 -15.06 12.60
C MET A 56 -3.38 -13.85 12.66
N MET A 57 -4.14 -13.59 11.59
CA MET A 57 -5.00 -12.40 11.48
C MET A 57 -6.14 -12.38 12.50
N ARG A 58 -6.63 -13.53 12.97
CA ARG A 58 -7.62 -13.63 14.06
C ARG A 58 -7.18 -12.97 15.37
N ARG A 59 -5.89 -12.71 15.56
CA ARG A 59 -5.34 -12.04 16.74
C ARG A 59 -5.45 -10.52 16.69
N PHE A 60 -5.77 -9.96 15.52
CA PHE A 60 -5.74 -8.53 15.24
C PHE A 60 -7.14 -7.98 14.99
N ASN A 61 -7.27 -6.67 15.16
CA ASN A 61 -8.51 -5.92 14.93
C ASN A 61 -8.50 -5.16 13.60
N GLY A 62 -7.41 -5.25 12.83
CA GLY A 62 -7.29 -4.62 11.52
C GLY A 62 -5.90 -4.84 10.91
N LEU A 63 -5.79 -4.56 9.63
CA LEU A 63 -4.57 -4.67 8.83
C LEU A 63 -4.19 -3.32 8.22
N VAL A 64 -2.90 -2.99 8.26
CA VAL A 64 -2.31 -1.88 7.52
C VAL A 64 -1.30 -2.42 6.52
N LEU A 65 -1.48 -2.07 5.25
CA LEU A 65 -0.52 -2.31 4.17
C LEU A 65 0.18 -0.98 3.84
N MET A 66 1.49 -0.94 4.02
CA MET A 66 2.29 0.26 3.80
C MET A 66 2.68 0.47 2.33
N GLY A 67 2.97 1.71 1.96
CA GLY A 67 3.63 2.04 0.69
C GLY A 67 5.00 1.35 0.54
N GLY A 68 5.53 1.33 -0.68
CA GLY A 68 6.78 0.63 -1.00
C GLY A 68 7.12 0.72 -2.49
N ALA A 69 7.94 -0.23 -2.94
CA ALA A 69 8.33 -0.42 -4.35
C ALA A 69 7.16 -0.93 -5.22
N ASP A 70 7.40 -1.33 -6.46
CA ASP A 70 6.29 -1.73 -7.34
C ASP A 70 5.74 -3.13 -7.03
N VAL A 71 4.46 -3.34 -7.34
CA VAL A 71 3.83 -4.68 -7.32
C VAL A 71 4.28 -5.45 -8.55
N ASN A 72 4.61 -6.75 -8.41
CA ASN A 72 5.03 -7.60 -9.52
C ASN A 72 4.02 -7.56 -10.70
N PRO A 73 4.42 -7.11 -11.91
CA PRO A 73 3.55 -7.04 -13.08
C PRO A 73 2.85 -8.34 -13.48
N ALA A 74 3.47 -9.48 -13.19
CA ALA A 74 2.89 -10.79 -13.47
C ALA A 74 1.56 -11.02 -12.73
N LEU A 75 1.35 -10.38 -11.57
CA LEU A 75 0.13 -10.51 -10.77
C LEU A 75 -1.09 -9.87 -11.41
N TYR A 76 -0.91 -8.94 -12.35
CA TYR A 76 -1.99 -8.32 -13.12
C TYR A 76 -1.84 -8.55 -14.62
N GLY A 77 -1.18 -9.65 -15.01
CA GLY A 77 -1.15 -10.14 -16.38
C GLY A 77 -0.28 -9.33 -17.34
N GLN A 78 0.67 -8.54 -16.84
CA GLN A 78 1.57 -7.74 -17.67
C GLN A 78 3.03 -8.18 -17.55
N THR A 79 3.81 -7.94 -18.60
CA THR A 79 5.28 -8.04 -18.56
C THR A 79 5.85 -6.76 -17.95
N ALA A 80 6.96 -6.88 -17.21
CA ALA A 80 7.61 -5.71 -16.62
C ALA A 80 8.14 -4.75 -17.69
N GLY A 81 7.70 -3.50 -17.59
CA GLY A 81 8.18 -2.37 -18.38
C GLY A 81 9.48 -1.78 -17.81
N PRO A 82 10.07 -0.80 -18.51
CA PRO A 82 11.41 -0.28 -18.19
C PRO A 82 11.49 0.52 -16.88
N HIS A 83 10.37 1.01 -16.37
CA HIS A 83 10.31 1.85 -15.17
C HIS A 83 10.05 1.08 -13.87
N ILE A 84 9.73 -0.22 -13.97
CA ILE A 84 9.45 -1.04 -12.79
C ILE A 84 10.68 -1.14 -11.89
N TYR A 85 10.49 -0.95 -10.58
CA TYR A 85 11.58 -1.04 -9.62
C TYR A 85 11.21 -1.75 -8.32
N GLY A 86 12.22 -2.38 -7.70
CA GLY A 86 12.17 -2.89 -6.33
C GLY A 86 11.14 -4.00 -6.07
N VAL A 87 10.66 -4.67 -7.13
CA VAL A 87 9.74 -5.81 -7.03
C VAL A 87 10.36 -6.91 -6.17
N GLN A 88 9.59 -7.36 -5.18
CA GLN A 88 9.95 -8.47 -4.28
C GLN A 88 8.79 -9.47 -4.26
N PRO A 89 8.86 -10.56 -5.04
CA PRO A 89 7.75 -11.53 -5.14
C PRO A 89 7.34 -12.15 -3.81
N GLU A 90 8.31 -12.34 -2.90
CA GLU A 90 8.08 -12.83 -1.54
C GLU A 90 7.25 -11.86 -0.71
N GLN A 91 7.49 -10.55 -0.87
CA GLN A 91 6.73 -9.48 -0.22
C GLN A 91 5.30 -9.41 -0.78
N ASP A 92 5.14 -9.52 -2.10
CA ASP A 92 3.82 -9.56 -2.73
C ASP A 92 3.02 -10.77 -2.24
N THR A 93 3.65 -11.95 -2.16
CA THR A 93 3.02 -13.18 -1.68
C THR A 93 2.59 -13.07 -0.22
N PHE A 94 3.49 -12.57 0.64
CA PHE A 94 3.23 -12.35 2.07
C PHE A 94 2.07 -11.37 2.30
N GLU A 95 2.10 -10.20 1.66
CA GLU A 95 1.05 -9.20 1.83
C GLU A 95 -0.29 -9.66 1.23
N THR A 96 -0.27 -10.41 0.12
CA THR A 96 -1.47 -11.03 -0.47
C THR A 96 -2.10 -12.02 0.50
N ALA A 97 -1.31 -12.86 1.17
CA ALA A 97 -1.81 -13.82 2.15
C ALA A 97 -2.48 -13.11 3.35
N LEU A 98 -1.87 -12.05 3.86
CA LEU A 98 -2.45 -11.24 4.95
C LEU A 98 -3.73 -10.52 4.52
N LEU A 99 -3.75 -9.95 3.31
CA LEU A 99 -4.91 -9.26 2.77
C LEU A 99 -6.10 -10.23 2.61
N ASN A 100 -5.89 -11.37 1.96
CA ASN A 100 -6.95 -12.37 1.79
C ASN A 100 -7.48 -12.84 3.13
N ALA A 101 -6.61 -13.14 4.10
CA ALA A 101 -7.02 -13.51 5.45
C ALA A 101 -7.82 -12.39 6.16
N ALA A 102 -7.42 -11.12 6.00
CA ALA A 102 -8.15 -9.99 6.58
C ALA A 102 -9.55 -9.84 5.97
N LEU A 103 -9.68 -9.97 4.65
CA LEU A 103 -10.96 -9.88 3.94
C LEU A 103 -11.89 -11.04 4.30
N GLU A 104 -11.39 -12.28 4.35
CA GLU A 104 -12.15 -13.46 4.74
C GLU A 104 -12.66 -13.39 6.19
N LEU A 105 -11.94 -12.68 7.07
CA LEU A 105 -12.30 -12.47 8.46
C LEU A 105 -13.11 -11.18 8.70
N ASP A 106 -13.46 -10.45 7.64
CA ASP A 106 -14.14 -9.14 7.70
C ASP A 106 -13.42 -8.12 8.61
N LEU A 107 -12.09 -8.14 8.58
CA LEU A 107 -11.26 -7.19 9.31
C LEU A 107 -11.09 -5.89 8.51
N PRO A 108 -11.11 -4.71 9.17
CA PRO A 108 -10.83 -3.46 8.49
C PRO A 108 -9.39 -3.42 7.97
N VAL A 109 -9.23 -3.00 6.71
CA VAL A 109 -7.94 -2.84 6.03
C VAL A 109 -7.71 -1.38 5.66
N LEU A 110 -6.54 -0.83 6.03
CA LEU A 110 -6.04 0.44 5.51
C LEU A 110 -4.82 0.18 4.64
N ALA A 111 -4.98 0.38 3.34
CA ALA A 111 -3.93 0.13 2.36
C ALA A 111 -3.43 1.45 1.76
N VAL A 112 -2.13 1.72 1.85
CA VAL A 112 -1.54 3.04 1.53
C VAL A 112 -0.58 2.92 0.34
N CYS A 113 -0.75 3.77 -0.67
CA CYS A 113 0.11 3.82 -1.87
C CYS A 113 0.25 2.43 -2.53
N ARG A 114 1.43 1.80 -2.49
CA ARG A 114 1.64 0.42 -2.95
C ARG A 114 0.66 -0.57 -2.32
N GLY A 115 0.33 -0.43 -1.03
CA GLY A 115 -0.65 -1.31 -0.38
C GLY A 115 -2.01 -1.27 -1.07
N MET A 116 -2.47 -0.08 -1.46
CA MET A 116 -3.73 0.11 -2.21
C MET A 116 -3.64 -0.51 -3.60
N GLN A 117 -2.50 -0.35 -4.28
CA GLN A 117 -2.25 -0.95 -5.59
C GLN A 117 -2.25 -2.48 -5.52
N LEU A 118 -1.59 -3.07 -4.51
CA LEU A 118 -1.62 -4.51 -4.28
C LEU A 118 -3.04 -5.00 -4.02
N ALA A 119 -3.81 -4.31 -3.17
CA ALA A 119 -5.18 -4.69 -2.89
C ALA A 119 -6.06 -4.70 -4.15
N ASN A 120 -5.91 -3.68 -5.00
CA ASN A 120 -6.60 -3.64 -6.29
C ASN A 120 -6.20 -4.82 -7.19
N VAL A 121 -4.91 -5.15 -7.27
CA VAL A 121 -4.41 -6.28 -8.08
C VAL A 121 -4.92 -7.62 -7.56
N VAL A 122 -4.87 -7.84 -6.24
CA VAL A 122 -5.36 -9.08 -5.60
C VAL A 122 -6.86 -9.29 -5.86
N LEU A 123 -7.63 -8.20 -5.92
CA LEU A 123 -9.06 -8.22 -6.21
C LEU A 123 -9.40 -8.24 -7.72
N GLY A 124 -8.40 -8.43 -8.60
CA GLY A 124 -8.62 -8.59 -10.05
C GLY A 124 -8.59 -7.30 -10.88
N GLY A 125 -8.10 -6.20 -10.29
CA GLY A 125 -7.75 -4.98 -10.99
C GLY A 125 -6.35 -5.04 -11.64
N SER A 126 -5.93 -3.94 -12.26
CA SER A 126 -4.60 -3.80 -12.88
C SER A 126 -4.02 -2.40 -12.72
N LEU A 127 -2.74 -2.25 -13.03
CA LEU A 127 -2.00 -1.00 -12.84
C LEU A 127 -1.49 -0.43 -14.17
N VAL A 128 -1.39 0.90 -14.22
CA VAL A 128 -0.50 1.61 -15.14
C VAL A 128 0.90 1.52 -14.53
N GLN A 129 1.85 0.92 -15.24
CA GLN A 129 3.21 0.72 -14.73
C GLN A 129 4.02 2.02 -14.59
N HIS A 130 3.75 3.00 -15.46
CA HIS A 130 4.36 4.31 -15.40
C HIS A 130 3.41 5.38 -15.97
N LEU A 131 2.96 6.31 -15.13
CA LEU A 131 2.05 7.39 -15.51
C LEU A 131 2.67 8.32 -16.57
N GLY A 132 4.00 8.47 -16.57
CA GLY A 132 4.72 9.30 -17.54
C GLY A 132 4.73 8.76 -18.97
N GLU A 133 4.36 7.49 -19.19
CA GLU A 133 4.26 6.88 -20.52
C GLU A 133 2.83 6.93 -21.10
N LEU A 134 1.87 7.47 -20.35
CA LEU A 134 0.51 7.64 -20.85
C LEU A 134 0.46 8.71 -21.95
N ALA A 135 -0.38 8.50 -22.96
CA ALA A 135 -0.53 9.44 -24.07
C ALA A 135 -0.96 10.86 -23.62
N ASN A 136 -1.65 10.96 -22.49
CA ASN A 136 -2.07 12.21 -21.86
C ASN A 136 -1.19 12.63 -20.68
N ALA A 137 0.04 12.09 -20.54
CA ALA A 137 0.89 12.34 -19.38
C ALA A 137 1.18 13.83 -19.14
N SER A 138 1.22 14.65 -20.20
CA SER A 138 1.40 16.11 -20.11
C SER A 138 0.25 16.83 -19.41
N ASP A 139 -0.95 16.24 -19.43
CA ASP A 139 -2.16 16.82 -18.84
C ASP A 139 -2.38 16.32 -17.40
N LEU A 140 -1.58 15.34 -16.96
CA LEU A 140 -1.68 14.78 -15.61
C LEU A 140 -0.99 15.67 -14.59
N LEU A 141 -1.56 15.72 -13.38
CA LEU A 141 -0.89 16.28 -12.22
C LEU A 141 0.37 15.48 -11.91
N ALA A 142 1.38 16.13 -11.33
CA ALA A 142 2.58 15.42 -10.90
C ALA A 142 2.25 14.50 -9.72
N HIS A 143 2.47 13.19 -9.88
CA HIS A 143 2.25 12.20 -8.83
C HIS A 143 3.53 11.76 -8.09
N ALA A 144 4.69 12.18 -8.60
CA ALA A 144 6.00 11.95 -7.99
C ALA A 144 6.86 13.23 -8.05
N PRO A 145 7.79 13.40 -7.10
CA PRO A 145 8.81 14.44 -7.20
C PRO A 145 9.70 14.26 -8.44
N LYS A 146 10.42 15.32 -8.83
CA LYS A 146 11.36 15.28 -9.97
C LYS A 146 12.48 14.25 -9.77
N GLN A 147 12.92 14.08 -8.53
CA GLN A 147 13.85 13.03 -8.14
C GLN A 147 12.98 11.88 -7.59
N PHE A 148 12.77 10.84 -8.40
CA PHE A 148 12.06 9.62 -8.03
C PHE A 148 12.87 8.43 -8.54
N PRO A 149 12.95 7.29 -7.81
CA PRO A 149 12.33 7.01 -6.50
C PRO A 149 13.17 7.49 -5.31
N VAL A 150 14.08 8.44 -5.50
CA VAL A 150 15.03 8.92 -4.48
C VAL A 150 14.73 10.37 -4.08
N GLY A 151 14.74 10.66 -2.78
CA GLY A 151 14.46 12.00 -2.24
C GLY A 151 13.32 12.01 -1.23
N GLU A 152 13.20 13.10 -0.47
CA GLU A 152 12.19 13.26 0.58
C GLU A 152 11.01 14.16 0.17
N GLU A 153 11.12 14.80 -1.00
CA GLU A 153 10.09 15.72 -1.49
C GLU A 153 8.87 14.95 -2.00
N PHE A 154 7.67 15.45 -1.69
CA PHE A 154 6.43 14.96 -2.25
C PHE A 154 5.95 15.93 -3.34
N ALA A 155 5.36 15.40 -4.40
CA ALA A 155 4.49 16.23 -5.23
C ALA A 155 3.20 16.50 -4.44
N LEU A 156 2.71 17.74 -4.47
CA LEU A 156 1.45 18.12 -3.82
C LEU A 156 0.42 18.44 -4.89
N HIS A 157 -0.76 17.84 -4.77
CA HIS A 157 -1.87 18.15 -5.65
C HIS A 157 -3.20 18.00 -4.93
N GLN A 158 -4.23 18.62 -5.50
CA GLN A 158 -5.57 18.59 -4.94
C GLN A 158 -6.28 17.30 -5.30
N VAL A 159 -6.90 16.66 -4.30
CA VAL A 159 -7.72 15.47 -4.46
C VAL A 159 -9.15 15.82 -4.04
N ASN A 160 -10.10 15.57 -4.94
CA ASN A 160 -11.53 15.66 -4.64
C ASN A 160 -12.00 14.30 -4.11
N ILE A 161 -12.70 14.32 -2.99
CA ILE A 161 -13.13 13.12 -2.27
C ILE A 161 -14.64 13.04 -2.34
N GLU A 162 -15.15 11.86 -2.69
CA GLU A 162 -16.57 11.58 -2.80
C GLU A 162 -17.27 11.82 -1.45
N ALA A 163 -18.31 12.66 -1.46
CA ALA A 163 -19.07 12.99 -0.28
C ALA A 163 -19.78 11.74 0.28
N GLY A 164 -19.82 11.60 1.61
CA GLY A 164 -20.41 10.43 2.26
C GLY A 164 -19.53 9.17 2.24
N SER A 165 -18.38 9.20 1.57
CA SER A 165 -17.40 8.11 1.66
C SER A 165 -16.79 8.00 3.07
N LYS A 166 -16.27 6.80 3.40
CA LYS A 166 -15.49 6.59 4.63
C LYS A 166 -14.27 7.52 4.69
N MET A 167 -13.67 7.84 3.53
CA MET A 167 -12.53 8.76 3.43
C MET A 167 -12.92 10.19 3.77
N ALA A 168 -14.02 10.70 3.23
CA ALA A 168 -14.52 12.05 3.56
C ALA A 168 -14.85 12.18 5.04
N THR A 169 -15.46 11.14 5.63
CA THR A 169 -15.75 11.07 7.07
C THR A 169 -14.48 11.11 7.90
N ALA A 170 -13.49 10.29 7.55
CA ALA A 170 -12.23 10.19 8.29
C ALA A 170 -11.40 11.47 8.24
N LEU A 171 -11.45 12.20 7.11
CA LEU A 171 -10.70 13.44 6.91
C LEU A 171 -11.47 14.69 7.33
N GLY A 172 -12.80 14.60 7.48
CA GLY A 172 -13.65 15.76 7.73
C GLY A 172 -13.70 16.75 6.57
N ALA A 173 -13.40 16.30 5.35
CA ALA A 173 -13.29 17.14 4.16
C ALA A 173 -13.62 16.35 2.88
N THR A 174 -14.14 17.04 1.87
CA THR A 174 -14.35 16.51 0.51
C THR A 174 -13.29 17.00 -0.47
N GLN A 175 -12.30 17.75 0.01
CA GLN A 175 -11.16 18.21 -0.77
C GLN A 175 -9.95 18.34 0.12
N ILE A 176 -8.81 17.81 -0.33
CA ILE A 176 -7.53 17.89 0.38
C ILE A 176 -6.39 18.21 -0.59
N ASN A 177 -5.26 18.70 -0.07
CA ASN A 177 -3.99 18.66 -0.79
C ASN A 177 -3.25 17.39 -0.37
N GLY A 178 -3.19 16.40 -1.26
CA GLY A 178 -2.54 15.12 -1.04
C GLY A 178 -1.03 15.19 -1.30
N ALA A 179 -0.27 14.50 -0.46
CA ALA A 179 1.15 14.25 -0.71
C ALA A 179 1.30 13.00 -1.57
N SER A 180 1.97 13.15 -2.72
CA SER A 180 2.08 12.14 -3.76
C SER A 180 3.54 11.74 -3.98
N PHE A 181 3.79 10.44 -3.90
CA PHE A 181 5.09 9.81 -4.15
C PHE A 181 4.84 8.45 -4.81
N HIS A 182 4.35 8.47 -6.04
CA HIS A 182 4.12 7.26 -6.82
C HIS A 182 4.20 7.57 -8.32
N HIS A 183 4.73 6.61 -9.08
CA HIS A 183 4.79 6.67 -10.53
C HIS A 183 3.81 5.71 -11.22
N GLN A 184 3.23 4.77 -10.47
CA GLN A 184 2.18 3.86 -10.93
C GLN A 184 0.79 4.38 -10.58
N GLY A 185 -0.24 3.95 -11.28
CA GLY A 185 -1.65 4.26 -10.97
C GLY A 185 -2.57 3.07 -11.19
N ILE A 186 -3.80 3.14 -10.72
CA ILE A 186 -4.82 2.12 -11.04
C ILE A 186 -5.20 2.28 -12.52
N LEU A 187 -5.10 1.20 -13.30
CA LEU A 187 -5.57 1.14 -14.69
C LEU A 187 -7.00 0.59 -14.73
N LYS A 188 -7.19 -0.62 -14.20
CA LYS A 188 -8.50 -1.23 -14.00
C LYS A 188 -8.76 -1.32 -12.50
N LEU A 189 -9.81 -0.67 -12.04
CA LEU A 189 -10.30 -0.86 -10.67
C LEU A 189 -10.95 -2.25 -10.56
N ALA A 190 -10.67 -2.98 -9.48
CA ALA A 190 -11.35 -4.23 -9.17
C ALA A 190 -12.86 -4.01 -8.99
N ASP A 191 -13.68 -4.99 -9.38
CA ASP A 191 -15.14 -4.85 -9.43
C ASP A 191 -15.77 -4.63 -8.04
N ASP A 192 -15.12 -5.14 -6.99
CA ASP A 192 -15.56 -4.99 -5.59
C ASP A 192 -15.06 -3.69 -4.92
N LEU A 193 -14.39 -2.80 -5.66
CA LEU A 193 -13.89 -1.53 -5.17
C LEU A 193 -14.64 -0.35 -5.78
N VAL A 194 -14.71 0.74 -5.01
CA VAL A 194 -15.29 2.01 -5.45
C VAL A 194 -14.24 3.11 -5.32
N ALA A 195 -14.02 3.86 -6.40
CA ALA A 195 -13.17 5.04 -6.37
C ALA A 195 -13.87 6.18 -5.62
N VAL A 196 -13.19 6.77 -4.64
CA VAL A 196 -13.75 7.83 -3.79
C VAL A 196 -12.83 9.06 -3.67
N GLY A 197 -11.75 9.10 -4.46
CA GLY A 197 -10.71 10.14 -4.45
C GLY A 197 -9.41 9.61 -5.04
#